data_AF-W2TAR1-F1
#
_entry.id   AF-W2TAR1-F1
#
_cell.length_a   1.000
_cell.length_b   1.000
_cell.length_c   1.000
_cell.angle_alpha   90.00
_cell.angle_beta   90.00
_cell.angle_gamma   90.00
#
_symmetry.space_group_name_H-M   'P 1'
#
loop_
_entity.id
_entity.type
_entity.pdbx_description
1 polymer ?
#
loop_
_entity_poly.entity_id
_entity_poly.type
_entity_poly.pdbx_seq_one_letter_code
_entity_poly.pdbx_strand_id
1 'polypeptide(L)' 'MAPILDFQRFSHVQDLEMVEDAPCQKVFPAFLRFLYCNHVVLHQDNCLPILILADKYNVISLKKPNGTQVEV' A
#
# COMPACT_ATOMS: atom_id res chain seq x y z
N MET A 1 20.56 39.78 -8.60
CA MET A 1 20.05 39.65 -9.97
C MET A 1 20.22 38.17 -10.34
N ALA A 2 19.17 37.36 -10.21
CA ALA A 2 19.21 35.90 -10.35
C ALA A 2 18.87 35.48 -11.81
N PRO A 3 19.13 34.22 -12.23
CA PRO A 3 18.18 33.18 -11.87
C PRO A 3 18.77 31.79 -11.52
N ILE A 4 18.25 31.22 -10.43
CA ILE A 4 17.63 29.89 -10.32
C ILE A 4 18.12 28.81 -11.32
N LEU A 5 19.13 28.03 -10.94
CA LEU A 5 19.43 26.67 -11.39
C LEU A 5 20.36 26.10 -10.31
N ASP A 6 19.88 25.31 -9.35
CA ASP A 6 19.70 23.87 -9.50
C ASP A 6 18.38 23.38 -8.90
N PHE A 7 17.37 23.23 -9.76
CA PHE A 7 16.16 22.44 -9.52
C PHE A 7 16.41 20.92 -9.68
N GLN A 8 17.69 20.50 -9.78
CA GLN A 8 18.12 19.16 -10.20
C GLN A 8 18.16 18.13 -9.06
N ARG A 9 17.43 18.36 -7.96
CA ARG A 9 17.35 17.43 -6.83
C ARG A 9 15.92 16.97 -6.54
N PHE A 10 15.08 16.85 -7.56
CA PHE A 10 13.74 16.27 -7.44
C PHE A 10 13.25 15.62 -8.75
N SER A 11 13.92 14.60 -9.28
CA SER A 11 13.28 13.74 -10.32
C SER A 11 13.97 12.39 -10.56
N HIS A 12 14.29 11.63 -9.51
CA HIS A 12 14.27 10.17 -9.65
C HIS A 12 12.91 9.64 -9.21
N VAL A 13 11.84 10.24 -9.74
CA VAL A 13 10.51 9.62 -9.69
C VAL A 13 10.57 8.51 -10.73
N GLN A 14 11.06 7.35 -10.30
CA GLN A 14 10.99 6.16 -11.12
C GLN A 14 9.55 5.68 -11.05
N ASP A 15 8.81 5.89 -12.14
CA ASP A 15 7.45 5.39 -12.24
C ASP A 15 7.51 3.86 -12.09
N LEU A 16 6.88 3.37 -11.03
CA LEU A 16 6.77 1.94 -10.74
C LEU A 16 5.39 1.49 -11.19
N GLU A 17 5.33 0.75 -12.30
CA GLU A 17 4.10 0.09 -12.70
C GLU A 17 3.83 -1.12 -11.81
N MET A 18 2.66 -1.11 -11.18
CA MET A 18 2.23 -2.19 -10.30
C MET A 18 1.10 -2.97 -10.95
N VAL A 19 1.39 -4.21 -11.35
CA VAL A 19 0.43 -5.10 -11.97
C VAL A 19 -0.04 -6.12 -10.95
N GLU A 20 -1.33 -6.06 -10.64
CA GLU A 20 -2.01 -7.00 -9.74
C GLU A 20 -3.21 -7.62 -10.45
N ASP A 21 -3.61 -8.81 -10.00
CA ASP A 21 -4.82 -9.44 -10.47
C ASP A 21 -6.05 -8.58 -10.16
N ALA A 22 -7.07 -8.63 -11.02
CA ALA A 22 -8.30 -7.84 -10.90
C ALA A 22 -8.91 -7.78 -9.48
N PRO A 23 -9.00 -8.87 -8.67
CA PRO A 23 -9.48 -8.78 -7.29
C PRO A 23 -8.52 -8.05 -6.34
N CYS A 24 -7.21 -8.23 -6.51
CA CYS A 24 -6.17 -7.58 -5.71
C CYS A 24 -6.06 -6.09 -6.04
N GLN A 25 -6.19 -5.73 -7.31
CA GLN A 25 -6.14 -4.35 -7.79
C GLN A 25 -7.27 -3.49 -7.19
N LYS A 26 -8.47 -4.08 -7.01
CA LYS A 26 -9.62 -3.39 -6.37
C LYS A 26 -9.38 -3.06 -4.90
N VAL A 27 -8.67 -3.92 -4.17
CA VAL A 27 -8.39 -3.73 -2.73
C VAL A 27 -7.03 -3.07 -2.50
N PHE A 28 -6.24 -2.87 -3.55
CA PHE A 28 -4.91 -2.27 -3.49
C PHE A 28 -4.90 -0.89 -2.83
N PRO A 29 -5.85 0.03 -3.09
CA PRO A 29 -5.90 1.31 -2.38
C PRO A 29 -6.13 1.17 -0.87
N ALA A 30 -6.95 0.20 -0.45
CA ALA A 30 -7.20 -0.09 0.96
C ALA A 30 -5.95 -0.68 1.63
N PHE A 31 -5.21 -1.52 0.91
CA PHE A 31 -3.92 -2.04 1.34
C PHE A 31 -2.85 -0.94 1.45
N LEU A 32 -2.79 0.01 0.52
CA LEU A 32 -1.90 1.18 0.67
C LEU A 32 -2.27 2.00 1.90
N ARG A 33 -3.57 2.24 2.12
CA ARG A 33 -4.04 2.94 3.32
C ARG A 33 -3.61 2.22 4.60
N PHE A 34 -3.61 0.89 4.61
CA PHE A 34 -3.03 0.12 5.70
C PHE A 34 -1.56 0.47 5.94
N LEU A 35 -0.73 0.52 4.89
CA LEU A 35 0.70 0.79 5.04
C LEU A 35 0.99 2.19 5.62
N TYR A 36 0.19 3.18 5.24
CA TYR A 36 0.38 4.56 5.69
C TYR A 36 -0.33 4.90 7.01
N CYS A 37 -1.48 4.27 7.28
CA CYS A 37 -2.32 4.61 8.43
C CYS A 37 -2.41 3.48 9.48
N ASN A 38 -1.80 2.32 9.22
CA ASN A 38 -1.89 1.09 10.02
C ASN A 38 -3.34 0.65 10.31
N HIS A 39 -4.27 0.97 9.40
CA HIS A 39 -5.69 0.71 9.53
C HIS A 39 -6.26 0.17 8.22
N VAL A 40 -7.02 -0.92 8.31
CA VAL A 40 -7.75 -1.50 7.18
C VAL A 40 -9.02 -2.18 7.66
N VAL A 41 -10.07 -2.05 6.87
CA VAL A 41 -11.36 -2.70 7.12
C VAL A 41 -11.38 -4.01 6.33
N LEU A 42 -11.53 -5.13 7.02
CA LEU A 42 -11.57 -6.46 6.41
C LEU A 42 -13.01 -6.98 6.39
N HIS A 43 -13.53 -7.19 5.19
CA HIS A 43 -14.80 -7.85 4.92
C HIS A 43 -14.57 -9.21 4.26
N GLN A 44 -15.57 -10.11 4.33
CA GLN A 44 -15.46 -11.45 3.72
C GLN A 44 -15.09 -11.41 2.23
N ASP A 45 -15.55 -10.38 1.51
CA ASP A 45 -15.30 -10.23 0.07
C ASP A 45 -13.90 -9.68 -0.27
N ASN A 46 -13.24 -9.00 0.68
CA ASN A 46 -11.96 -8.29 0.45
C ASN A 46 -10.79 -8.86 1.27
N CYS A 47 -11.06 -9.73 2.26
CA CYS A 47 -10.05 -10.22 3.18
C CYS A 47 -9.02 -11.11 2.48
N LEU A 48 -9.45 -11.98 1.57
CA LEU A 48 -8.57 -12.86 0.78
C LEU A 48 -7.56 -12.06 -0.06
N PRO A 49 -7.97 -11.13 -0.94
CA PRO A 49 -7.01 -10.39 -1.74
C PRO A 49 -6.12 -9.46 -0.89
N ILE A 50 -6.61 -8.91 0.23
CA ILE A 50 -5.76 -8.11 1.15
C ILE A 50 -4.68 -8.99 1.83
N LEU A 51 -5.02 -10.20 2.24
CA LEU A 51 -4.05 -11.14 2.82
C LEU A 51 -3.02 -11.64 1.80
N ILE A 52 -3.44 -11.86 0.55
CA ILE A 52 -2.54 -12.20 -0.56
C ILE A 52 -1.55 -11.05 -0.80
N LEU A 53 -2.02 -9.79 -0.83
CA LEU A 53 -1.14 -8.63 -0.92
C LEU A 53 -0.19 -8.54 0.28
N ALA A 54 -0.69 -8.77 1.50
CA ALA A 54 0.15 -8.75 2.70
C ALA A 54 1.26 -9.83 2.64
N ASP A 55 0.96 -11.00 2.09
CA ASP A 55 1.97 -12.03 1.85
C ASP A 55 2.97 -11.61 0.77
N LYS A 56 2.48 -11.14 -0.38
CA LYS A 56 3.28 -10.70 -1.53
C LYS A 56 4.27 -9.58 -1.19
N TYR A 57 3.83 -8.59 -0.42
CA TYR A 57 4.65 -7.45 0.01
C TYR A 57 5.36 -7.67 1.36
N ASN A 58 5.32 -8.90 1.89
CA ASN A 58 5.95 -9.28 3.16
C ASN A 58 5.55 -8.39 4.35
N VAL A 59 4.27 -8.03 4.42
CA VAL A 59 3.69 -7.19 5.46
C VAL A 59 3.24 -8.07 6.62
N ILE A 60 4.14 -8.23 7.60
CA ILE A 60 3.97 -9.15 8.74
C ILE A 60 2.95 -8.61 9.77
N SER A 61 2.72 -7.29 9.78
CA SER A 61 1.79 -6.62 10.71
C SER A 61 0.32 -7.04 10.52
N LEU A 62 -0.08 -7.44 9.30
CA LEU A 62 -1.41 -8.01 9.05
C LEU A 62 -1.53 -9.48 9.48
N LYS A 63 -0.41 -10.19 9.63
CA LYS A 63 -0.37 -11.61 10.02
C LYS A 63 -0.36 -11.82 11.53
N LYS A 64 -0.09 -10.77 12.33
CA LYS A 64 -0.07 -10.83 13.79
C LYS A 64 -1.10 -9.85 14.36
N PRO A 65 -2.11 -10.30 15.12
CA PRO A 65 -3.17 -9.44 15.66
C PRO A 65 -2.73 -8.45 16.76
N ASN A 66 -1.45 -8.38 17.11
CA ASN A 66 -0.97 -7.71 18.33
C ASN A 66 -0.81 -6.18 18.23
N GLY A 67 -1.52 -5.52 17.30
CA GLY A 67 -1.42 -4.06 17.14
C GLY A 67 -2.06 -3.47 15.89
N THR A 68 -2.68 -4.29 15.03
CA THR A 68 -3.39 -3.81 13.86
C THR A 68 -4.86 -3.61 14.21
N GLN A 69 -5.35 -2.38 14.05
CA GLN A 69 -6.79 -2.08 14.14
C GLN A 69 -7.44 -2.63 12.87
N VAL A 70 -7.82 -3.91 12.95
CA VAL A 70 -8.65 -4.58 11.95
C VAL A 70 -10.09 -4.38 12.39
N GLU A 71 -10.82 -3.51 11.72
CA GLU A 71 -12.27 -3.40 11.89
C GLU A 71 -12.92 -4.41 10.93
N VAL A 72 -13.76 -5.29 11.48
CA VAL A 72 -14.54 -6.32 10.74
C VAL A 72 -15.90 -5.79 10.30
#